data_AF-A0A8R2AY73-F1
#
_entry.id   AF-A0A8R2AY73-F1
#
_cell.length_a   1.000
_cell.length_b   1.000
_cell.length_c   1.000
_cell.angle_alpha   90.00
_cell.angle_beta   90.00
_cell.angle_gamma   90.00
#
_symmetry.space_group_name_H-M   'P 1'
#
loop_
_entity.id
_entity.type
_entity.pdbx_description
1 polymer ?
#
loop_
_entity_poly.entity_id
_entity_poly.type
_entity_poly.pdbx_seq_one_letter_code
_entity_poly.pdbx_strand_id
1 'polypeptide(L)'
;MDRLRKYSTSEAKTLQYIYEFLLSNNMTKTSACFIEECHKLNMPAPSAQSTKTCNNNPVHLSKDRAATIIQSFKSASRSPFMKTWGDLPDEIKQIDEYRKLTFYLHVYYTILECKKRVNKSENSCDDKCNENTESSMGAFRTFLLQRGAEFSTENEFLPYFALPYVFEPMQHPSFKNLFKVRHYIFDLLHFECITY
;
A
#
# COMPACT_ATOMS: atom_id res chain seq x y z
N MET A 1 16.97 4.73 49.06
CA MET A 1 17.31 3.78 47.97
C MET A 1 16.25 4.00 46.92
N ASP A 2 16.41 5.04 46.10
CA ASP A 2 15.32 5.55 45.27
C ASP A 2 15.81 5.81 43.85
N ARG A 3 15.93 4.72 43.09
CA ARG A 3 15.99 4.78 41.62
C ARG A 3 14.59 4.60 41.04
N LEU A 4 13.66 5.46 41.46
CA LEU A 4 12.41 5.68 40.72
C LEU A 4 12.76 6.46 39.44
N ARG A 5 13.40 5.78 38.49
CA ARG A 5 13.51 6.28 37.12
C ARG A 5 12.10 6.28 36.54
N LYS A 6 11.48 7.46 36.47
CA LYS A 6 10.42 7.69 35.49
C LYS A 6 11.03 7.40 34.14
N TYR A 7 10.73 6.25 33.56
CA TYR A 7 11.13 5.94 32.19
C TYR A 7 10.52 7.00 31.28
N SER A 8 11.32 7.51 30.34
CA SER A 8 10.83 8.49 29.38
C SER A 8 9.82 7.82 28.44
N THR A 9 8.82 8.55 27.98
CA THR A 9 7.88 8.09 26.94
C THR A 9 8.59 7.54 25.71
N SER A 10 9.82 7.99 25.45
CA SER A 10 10.69 7.47 24.38
C SER A 10 11.14 6.02 24.62
N GLU A 11 11.55 5.68 25.84
CA GLU A 11 12.04 4.34 26.16
C GLU A 11 10.92 3.29 26.09
N ALA A 12 9.72 3.66 26.55
CA ALA A 12 8.53 2.81 26.42
C ALA A 12 8.19 2.51 24.95
N LYS A 13 8.27 3.51 24.07
CA LYS A 13 8.06 3.33 22.62
C LYS A 13 9.12 2.43 22.00
N THR A 14 10.40 2.60 22.36
CA THR A 14 11.48 1.75 21.85
C THR A 14 11.27 0.28 22.23
N LEU A 15 10.88 0.00 23.48
CA LEU A 15 10.59 -1.36 23.93
C LEU A 15 9.38 -1.95 23.20
N GLN A 16 8.35 -1.13 22.92
CA GLN A 16 7.20 -1.52 22.11
C GLN A 16 7.63 -1.93 20.69
N TYR A 17 8.46 -1.13 20.01
CA TYR A 17 8.96 -1.49 18.68
C TYR A 17 9.80 -2.77 18.67
N ILE A 18 10.63 -2.97 19.70
CA ILE A 18 11.40 -4.22 19.84
C ILE A 18 10.45 -5.41 20.00
N TYR A 19 9.40 -5.28 20.81
CA TYR A 19 8.42 -6.33 21.00
C TYR A 19 7.66 -6.66 19.71
N GLU A 20 7.21 -5.65 18.98
CA GLU A 20 6.54 -5.81 17.68
C GLU A 20 7.45 -6.46 16.63
N PHE A 21 8.74 -6.10 16.61
CA PHE A 21 9.72 -6.75 15.75
C PHE A 21 9.86 -8.25 16.07
N LEU A 22 9.92 -8.61 17.35
CA LEU A 22 10.03 -10.02 17.78
C LEU A 22 8.79 -10.82 17.39
N LEU A 23 7.59 -10.25 17.56
CA LEU A 23 6.33 -10.85 17.11
C LEU A 23 6.31 -11.01 15.58
N SER A 24 6.76 -9.99 14.85
CA SER A 24 6.78 -10.00 13.38
C SER A 24 7.70 -11.04 12.77
N ASN A 25 8.73 -11.46 13.51
CA ASN A 25 9.64 -12.52 13.11
C ASN A 25 9.29 -13.88 13.72
N ASN A 26 8.09 -14.05 14.31
CA ASN A 26 7.64 -15.27 14.97
C ASN A 26 8.59 -15.76 16.09
N MET A 27 9.32 -14.83 16.72
CA MET A 27 10.27 -15.14 17.80
C MET A 27 9.52 -15.23 19.14
N THR A 28 8.60 -16.18 19.25
CA THR A 28 7.68 -16.32 20.41
C THR A 28 8.41 -16.57 21.74
N LYS A 29 9.47 -17.39 21.71
CA LYS A 29 10.31 -17.64 22.89
C LYS A 29 11.06 -16.39 23.34
N THR A 30 11.62 -15.65 22.38
CA THR A 30 12.39 -14.43 22.66
C THR A 30 11.48 -13.30 23.14
N SER A 31 10.29 -13.14 22.55
CA SER A 31 9.30 -12.14 22.99
C SER A 31 8.78 -12.43 24.40
N ALA A 32 8.50 -13.69 24.75
CA ALA A 32 8.12 -14.06 26.12
C ALA A 32 9.23 -13.73 27.14
N CYS A 33 10.46 -14.14 26.84
CA CYS A 33 11.62 -13.83 27.69
C CYS A 33 11.86 -12.31 27.80
N PHE A 34 11.68 -11.57 26.71
CA PHE A 34 11.83 -10.12 26.68
C PHE A 34 10.83 -9.41 27.61
N ILE A 35 9.57 -9.83 27.63
CA ILE A 35 8.57 -9.31 28.57
C ILE A 35 8.96 -9.63 30.03
N GLU A 36 9.38 -10.86 30.31
CA GLU A 36 9.83 -11.27 31.65
C GLU A 36 11.00 -10.42 32.15
N GLU A 37 12.00 -10.18 31.30
CA GLU A 37 13.16 -9.33 31.64
C GLU A 37 12.75 -7.86 31.83
N CYS A 38 11.82 -7.33 31.02
CA CYS A 38 11.27 -5.99 31.24
C CYS A 38 10.60 -5.87 32.62
N HIS A 39 9.85 -6.89 33.04
CA HIS A 39 9.22 -6.92 34.36
C HIS A 39 10.25 -6.99 35.49
N LYS A 40 11.28 -7.85 35.38
CA LYS A 40 12.35 -7.98 36.37
C LYS A 40 13.15 -6.67 36.54
N LEU A 41 13.36 -5.94 35.44
CA LEU A 41 14.08 -4.67 35.43
C LEU A 41 13.17 -3.47 35.77
N ASN A 42 11.91 -3.71 36.12
CA ASN A 42 10.91 -2.70 36.44
C ASN A 42 10.69 -1.68 35.31
N MET A 43 10.92 -2.10 34.05
CA MET A 43 10.73 -1.32 32.84
C MET A 43 9.25 -1.31 32.43
N PRO A 44 8.78 -0.30 31.67
CA PRO A 44 7.44 -0.30 31.11
C PRO A 44 7.30 -1.50 30.18
N ALA A 45 6.53 -2.49 30.61
CA ALA A 45 6.31 -3.70 29.84
C ALA A 45 5.60 -3.36 28.52
N PRO A 46 6.17 -3.73 27.37
CA PRO A 46 5.45 -3.72 26.10
C PRO A 46 4.19 -4.54 26.27
N SER A 47 3.03 -3.96 25.99
CA SER A 47 1.78 -4.70 26.03
C SER A 47 1.18 -4.72 24.64
N ALA A 48 0.67 -5.88 24.23
CA ALA A 48 -0.21 -5.98 23.08
C ALA A 48 -1.47 -5.07 23.21
N GLN A 49 -1.73 -4.51 24.40
CA GLN A 49 -2.88 -3.68 24.74
C GLN A 49 -2.53 -2.22 25.09
N SER A 50 -1.25 -1.81 25.07
CA SER A 50 -0.84 -0.43 25.40
C SER A 50 -0.88 0.54 24.22
N THR A 51 -1.79 0.33 23.27
CA THR A 51 -2.24 1.31 22.27
C THR A 51 -3.61 1.85 22.66
N LYS A 52 -3.75 2.44 23.86
CA LYS A 52 -4.96 3.21 24.23
C LYS A 52 -4.98 4.64 23.68
N THR A 53 -4.17 4.94 22.66
CA THR A 53 -4.20 6.22 21.93
C THR A 53 -4.14 6.04 20.40
N CYS A 54 -4.81 5.01 19.89
CA CYS A 54 -5.44 4.93 18.56
C CYS A 54 -5.98 3.51 18.39
N ASN A 55 -7.19 3.37 17.86
CA ASN A 55 -7.93 2.10 17.69
C ASN A 55 -7.32 1.15 16.63
N ASN A 56 -6.00 1.07 16.53
CA ASN A 56 -5.34 0.20 15.58
C ASN A 56 -4.63 -0.89 16.38
N ASN A 57 -5.32 -2.01 16.59
CA ASN A 57 -4.58 -3.28 16.74
C ASN A 57 -3.66 -3.35 15.51
N PRO A 58 -2.33 -3.50 15.65
CA PRO A 58 -1.46 -3.62 14.50
C PRO A 58 -1.92 -4.84 13.71
N VAL A 59 -2.59 -4.59 12.57
CA VAL A 59 -3.10 -5.65 11.71
C VAL A 59 -1.87 -6.34 11.14
N HIS A 60 -1.53 -7.49 11.72
CA HIS A 60 -0.29 -8.18 11.37
C HIS A 60 -0.50 -8.92 10.06
N LEU A 61 -0.13 -8.26 8.95
CA LEU A 61 -0.01 -8.95 7.67
C LEU A 61 1.19 -9.88 7.76
N SER A 62 0.94 -11.20 7.67
CA SER A 62 2.02 -12.17 7.77
C SER A 62 3.11 -11.90 6.71
N LYS A 63 4.38 -12.12 7.08
CA LYS A 63 5.54 -11.88 6.21
C LYS A 63 5.41 -12.59 4.86
N ASP A 64 4.85 -13.80 4.86
CA ASP A 64 4.61 -14.59 3.64
C ASP A 64 3.53 -13.97 2.74
N ARG A 65 2.46 -13.42 3.32
CA ARG A 65 1.43 -12.70 2.55
C ARG A 65 1.98 -11.41 1.96
N ALA A 66 2.73 -10.63 2.75
CA ALA A 66 3.41 -9.44 2.27
C ALA A 66 4.36 -9.76 1.11
N ALA A 67 5.18 -10.81 1.25
CA ALA A 67 6.08 -11.28 0.20
C ALA A 67 5.31 -11.68 -1.08
N THR A 68 4.17 -12.36 -0.93
CA THR A 68 3.31 -12.76 -2.06
C THR A 68 2.76 -11.55 -2.81
N ILE A 69 2.29 -10.52 -2.09
CA ILE A 69 1.77 -9.28 -2.69
C ILE A 69 2.89 -8.55 -3.44
N ILE A 70 4.06 -8.41 -2.82
CA ILE A 70 5.23 -7.76 -3.44
C ILE A 70 5.67 -8.54 -4.69
N GLN A 71 5.68 -9.86 -4.63
CA GLN A 71 6.06 -10.69 -5.78
C GLN A 71 5.04 -10.56 -6.92
N SER A 72 3.74 -10.55 -6.60
CA SER A 72 2.68 -10.32 -7.58
C SER A 72 2.80 -8.93 -8.23
N PHE A 73 3.12 -7.90 -7.45
CA PHE A 73 3.35 -6.54 -7.96
C PHE A 73 4.54 -6.49 -8.93
N LYS A 74 5.67 -7.12 -8.59
CA LYS A 74 6.87 -7.20 -9.44
C LYS A 74 6.61 -7.85 -10.80
N SER A 75 5.64 -8.75 -10.90
CA SER A 75 5.25 -9.37 -12.17
C SER A 75 4.52 -8.41 -13.13
N ALA A 76 4.15 -7.21 -12.66
CA ALA A 76 3.51 -6.15 -13.43
C ALA A 76 2.20 -6.59 -14.14
N SER A 77 1.55 -7.63 -13.62
CA SER A 77 0.27 -8.15 -14.09
C SER A 77 -0.87 -7.63 -13.22
N ARG A 78 -1.80 -6.86 -13.80
CA ARG A 78 -2.91 -6.20 -13.07
C ARG A 78 -3.81 -7.20 -12.38
N SER A 79 -4.37 -8.15 -13.14
CA SER A 79 -5.46 -9.02 -12.66
C SER A 79 -5.05 -9.90 -11.46
N PRO A 80 -3.93 -10.64 -11.49
CA PRO A 80 -3.47 -11.43 -10.35
C PRO A 80 -3.13 -10.59 -9.13
N PHE A 81 -2.50 -9.43 -9.34
CA PHE A 81 -2.17 -8.52 -8.25
C PHE A 81 -3.44 -7.95 -7.60
N MET A 82 -4.36 -7.40 -8.38
CA MET A 82 -5.61 -6.81 -7.87
C MET A 82 -6.49 -7.83 -7.14
N LYS A 83 -6.48 -9.10 -7.57
CA LYS A 83 -7.14 -10.19 -6.85
C LYS A 83 -6.50 -10.42 -5.47
N THR A 84 -5.17 -10.48 -5.41
CA THR A 84 -4.43 -10.67 -4.16
C THR A 84 -4.59 -9.46 -3.22
N TRP A 85 -4.60 -8.25 -3.79
CA TRP A 85 -4.80 -6.99 -3.07
C TRP A 85 -6.23 -6.85 -2.50
N GLY A 86 -7.24 -7.33 -3.23
CA GLY A 86 -8.63 -7.36 -2.78
C GLY A 86 -8.91 -8.42 -1.71
N ASP A 87 -8.06 -9.44 -1.58
CA ASP A 87 -8.15 -10.50 -0.56
C ASP A 87 -7.53 -10.11 0.79
N LEU A 88 -7.05 -8.87 0.92
CA LEU A 88 -6.52 -8.38 2.19
C LEU A 88 -7.61 -8.34 3.29
N PRO A 89 -7.23 -8.52 4.57
CA PRO A 89 -8.17 -8.47 5.69
C PRO A 89 -8.92 -7.13 5.73
N ASP A 90 -10.17 -7.16 6.16
CA ASP A 90 -11.03 -5.95 6.18
C ASP A 90 -10.46 -4.87 7.10
N GLU A 91 -9.74 -5.26 8.16
CA GLU A 91 -9.06 -4.33 9.06
C GLU A 91 -8.02 -3.48 8.32
N ILE A 92 -7.32 -4.05 7.33
CA ILE A 92 -6.39 -3.29 6.46
C ILE A 92 -7.19 -2.41 5.49
N LYS A 93 -8.32 -2.90 4.97
CA LYS A 93 -9.13 -2.16 4.01
C LYS A 93 -9.79 -0.90 4.59
N GLN A 94 -9.96 -0.84 5.90
CA GLN A 94 -10.46 0.36 6.60
C GLN A 94 -9.38 1.44 6.79
N ILE A 95 -8.11 1.14 6.52
CA ILE A 95 -7.01 2.08 6.65
C ILE A 95 -7.05 3.07 5.48
N ASP A 96 -6.87 4.37 5.75
CA ASP A 96 -6.92 5.41 4.73
C ASP A 96 -5.81 5.25 3.68
N GLU A 97 -4.63 4.84 4.12
CA GLU A 97 -3.48 4.53 3.29
C GLU A 97 -3.79 3.38 2.31
N TYR A 98 -4.55 2.35 2.73
CA TYR A 98 -5.01 1.30 1.81
C TYR A 98 -5.90 1.86 0.72
N ARG A 99 -6.83 2.75 1.08
CA ARG A 99 -7.75 3.42 0.13
C ARG A 99 -6.97 4.24 -0.89
N LYS A 100 -6.06 5.10 -0.45
CA LYS A 100 -5.20 5.93 -1.31
C LYS A 100 -4.29 5.09 -2.21
N LEU A 101 -3.62 4.10 -1.64
CA LEU A 101 -2.76 3.17 -2.38
C LEU A 101 -3.55 2.41 -3.44
N THR A 102 -4.77 1.95 -3.13
CA THR A 102 -5.66 1.29 -4.10
C THR A 102 -5.96 2.19 -5.30
N PHE A 103 -6.21 3.48 -5.07
CA PHE A 103 -6.41 4.45 -6.15
C PHE A 103 -5.16 4.55 -7.03
N TYR A 104 -3.99 4.78 -6.42
CA TYR A 104 -2.74 4.91 -7.15
C TYR A 104 -2.36 3.64 -7.92
N LEU A 105 -2.69 2.46 -7.41
CA LEU A 105 -2.51 1.19 -8.12
C LEU A 105 -3.35 1.14 -9.41
N HIS A 106 -4.60 1.58 -9.39
CA HIS A 106 -5.40 1.66 -10.61
C HIS A 106 -4.82 2.63 -11.64
N VAL A 107 -4.35 3.79 -11.19
CA VAL A 107 -3.67 4.77 -12.06
C VAL A 107 -2.38 4.18 -12.64
N TYR A 108 -1.57 3.51 -11.81
CA TYR A 108 -0.32 2.86 -12.22
C TYR A 108 -0.54 1.83 -13.33
N TYR A 109 -1.48 0.89 -13.15
CA TYR A 109 -1.75 -0.13 -14.16
C TYR A 109 -2.33 0.46 -15.45
N THR A 110 -3.13 1.52 -15.33
CA THR A 110 -3.63 2.29 -16.50
C THR A 110 -2.47 2.86 -17.30
N ILE A 111 -1.54 3.55 -16.64
CA ILE A 111 -0.35 4.13 -17.28
C ILE A 111 0.54 3.05 -17.91
N LEU A 112 0.73 1.94 -17.20
CA LEU A 112 1.54 0.82 -17.66
C LEU A 112 0.96 0.18 -18.93
N GLU A 113 -0.36 -0.02 -18.98
CA GLU A 113 -1.03 -0.58 -20.16
C GLU A 113 -0.96 0.38 -21.36
N CYS A 114 -1.21 1.68 -21.17
CA CYS A 114 -1.08 2.67 -22.23
C CYS A 114 0.33 2.67 -22.86
N LYS A 115 1.37 2.62 -22.02
CA LYS A 115 2.77 2.54 -22.49
C LYS A 115 3.04 1.28 -23.31
N LYS A 116 2.51 0.13 -22.87
CA LYS A 116 2.64 -1.14 -23.61
C LYS A 116 1.98 -1.07 -24.98
N ARG A 117 0.82 -0.39 -25.10
CA ARG A 117 0.10 -0.24 -26.38
C ARG A 117 0.88 0.61 -27.39
N VAL A 118 1.48 1.73 -26.96
CA VAL A 118 2.30 2.58 -27.85
C VAL A 118 3.51 1.81 -28.36
N ASN A 119 4.28 1.16 -27.47
CA ASN A 119 5.47 0.39 -27.84
C ASN A 119 5.14 -0.80 -28.77
N LYS A 120 3.91 -1.35 -28.67
CA LYS A 120 3.44 -2.44 -29.54
C LYS A 120 2.98 -1.91 -30.90
N SER A 121 2.34 -0.74 -30.96
CA SER A 121 1.90 -0.11 -32.21
C SER A 121 3.05 0.29 -33.14
N GLU A 122 4.24 0.57 -32.59
CA GLU A 122 5.44 0.83 -33.38
C GLU A 122 6.05 -0.44 -34.02
N ASN A 123 5.62 -1.65 -33.62
CA ASN A 123 6.26 -2.91 -34.00
C ASN A 123 5.35 -3.97 -34.66
N SER A 124 4.04 -3.78 -34.79
CA SER A 124 3.19 -4.67 -35.61
C SER A 124 1.78 -4.10 -35.82
N CYS A 125 1.37 -4.01 -37.08
CA CYS A 125 -0.02 -3.95 -37.51
C CYS A 125 -0.70 -5.32 -37.33
N ASP A 126 -1.11 -5.66 -36.11
CA ASP A 126 -2.05 -6.78 -35.93
C ASP A 126 -2.98 -6.51 -34.75
N ASP A 127 -4.15 -5.99 -35.12
CA ASP A 127 -5.29 -5.77 -34.26
C ASP A 127 -5.97 -7.10 -33.98
N LYS A 128 -5.50 -7.77 -32.93
CA LYS A 128 -6.35 -8.65 -32.12
C LYS A 128 -6.09 -8.36 -30.65
N CYS A 129 -6.76 -7.33 -30.16
CA CYS A 129 -6.99 -7.17 -28.73
C CYS A 129 -7.74 -8.42 -28.25
N ASN A 130 -7.09 -9.25 -27.44
CA ASN A 130 -7.71 -10.37 -26.74
C ASN A 130 -8.87 -9.80 -25.91
N GLU A 131 -10.10 -9.97 -26.41
CA GLU A 131 -11.35 -9.36 -25.95
C GLU A 131 -11.78 -9.85 -24.55
N ASN A 132 -11.04 -10.77 -23.95
CA ASN A 132 -11.43 -11.48 -22.73
C ASN A 132 -10.73 -10.98 -21.45
N THR A 133 -9.85 -9.97 -21.54
CA THR A 133 -9.19 -9.38 -20.35
C THR A 133 -9.66 -7.94 -20.18
N GLU A 134 -10.37 -7.66 -19.10
CA GLU A 134 -10.79 -6.31 -18.73
C GLU A 134 -9.57 -5.36 -18.74
N SER A 135 -9.61 -4.34 -19.61
CA SER A 135 -8.55 -3.33 -19.71
C SER A 135 -8.41 -2.57 -18.40
N SER A 136 -7.18 -2.17 -18.05
CA SER A 136 -6.87 -1.35 -16.87
C SER A 136 -7.65 -0.03 -16.87
N MET A 137 -7.89 0.54 -18.06
CA MET A 137 -8.72 1.75 -18.21
C MET A 137 -10.18 1.49 -17.82
N GLY A 138 -10.72 0.35 -18.27
CA GLY A 138 -12.08 -0.08 -17.93
C GLY A 138 -12.23 -0.37 -16.44
N ALA A 139 -11.26 -1.08 -15.86
CA ALA A 139 -11.23 -1.35 -14.42
C ALA A 139 -11.16 -0.06 -13.59
N PHE A 140 -10.30 0.90 -13.99
CA PHE A 140 -10.21 2.18 -13.30
C PHE A 140 -11.50 2.99 -13.43
N ARG A 141 -12.15 2.96 -14.60
CA ARG A 141 -13.47 3.57 -14.79
C ARG A 141 -14.51 2.99 -13.82
N THR A 142 -14.61 1.66 -13.74
CA THR A 142 -15.52 0.97 -12.83
C THR A 142 -15.22 1.34 -11.37
N PHE A 143 -13.94 1.40 -11.00
CA PHE A 143 -13.52 1.82 -9.66
C PHE A 143 -13.96 3.25 -9.33
N LEU A 144 -13.77 4.21 -10.25
CA LEU A 144 -14.24 5.60 -10.04
C LEU A 144 -15.76 5.70 -9.94
N LEU A 145 -16.51 4.89 -10.71
CA LEU A 145 -17.97 4.87 -10.62
C LEU A 145 -18.47 4.36 -9.27
N GLN A 146 -17.78 3.38 -8.68
CA GLN A 146 -18.16 2.77 -7.41
C GLN A 146 -17.68 3.56 -6.20
N ARG A 147 -16.44 4.04 -6.23
CA ARG A 147 -15.72 4.59 -5.07
C ARG A 147 -15.17 6.00 -5.29
N GLY A 148 -15.36 6.60 -6.47
CA GLY A 148 -14.81 7.93 -6.79
C GLY A 148 -15.27 9.03 -5.83
N ALA A 149 -16.48 8.95 -5.30
CA ALA A 149 -16.98 9.91 -4.31
C ALA A 149 -16.11 9.96 -3.03
N GLU A 150 -15.42 8.87 -2.67
CA GLU A 150 -14.51 8.83 -1.52
C GLU A 150 -13.28 9.72 -1.70
N PHE A 151 -12.94 10.07 -2.95
CA PHE A 151 -11.73 10.83 -3.30
C PHE A 151 -12.05 12.24 -3.81
N SER A 152 -13.33 12.61 -3.95
CA SER A 152 -13.73 13.86 -4.60
C SER A 152 -13.42 15.13 -3.81
N THR A 153 -13.10 15.00 -2.52
CA THR A 153 -12.70 16.13 -1.66
C THR A 153 -11.19 16.32 -1.59
N GLU A 154 -10.42 15.38 -2.13
CA GLU A 154 -8.96 15.34 -2.04
C GLU A 154 -8.35 15.81 -3.38
N ASN A 155 -7.83 17.03 -3.38
CA ASN A 155 -7.35 17.72 -4.59
C ASN A 155 -6.27 16.96 -5.37
N GLU A 156 -5.51 16.09 -4.71
CA GLU A 156 -4.46 15.28 -5.33
C GLU A 156 -5.01 14.20 -6.28
N PHE A 157 -6.23 13.70 -6.05
CA PHE A 157 -6.84 12.64 -6.86
C PHE A 157 -7.66 13.17 -8.03
N LEU A 158 -8.21 14.38 -7.90
CA LEU A 158 -9.10 14.99 -8.89
C LEU A 158 -8.56 14.99 -10.32
N PRO A 159 -7.25 15.29 -10.58
CA PRO A 159 -6.72 15.26 -11.94
C PRO A 159 -6.92 13.92 -12.65
N TYR A 160 -6.93 12.80 -11.91
CA TYR A 160 -7.04 11.45 -12.48
C TYR A 160 -8.47 11.03 -12.82
N PHE A 161 -9.51 11.76 -12.37
CA PHE A 161 -10.91 11.37 -12.62
C PHE A 161 -11.28 11.40 -14.10
N ALA A 162 -10.67 12.31 -14.86
CA ALA A 162 -10.88 12.40 -16.30
C ALA A 162 -10.07 11.37 -17.10
N LEU A 163 -9.04 10.75 -16.51
CA LEU A 163 -8.11 9.86 -17.20
C LEU A 163 -8.79 8.73 -17.99
N PRO A 164 -9.77 7.97 -17.45
CA PRO A 164 -10.41 6.89 -18.20
C PRO A 164 -11.40 7.34 -19.27
N TYR A 165 -11.70 8.64 -19.34
CA TYR A 165 -12.65 9.21 -20.30
C TYR A 165 -11.96 9.98 -21.44
N VAL A 166 -10.66 10.25 -21.29
CA VAL A 166 -9.89 10.96 -22.30
C VAL A 166 -9.51 10.00 -23.43
N PHE A 167 -9.85 10.39 -24.65
CA PHE A 167 -9.34 9.73 -25.85
C PHE A 167 -7.83 10.01 -25.96
N GLU A 168 -7.03 8.95 -26.08
CA GLU A 168 -5.55 9.03 -26.17
C GLU A 168 -4.88 9.85 -25.05
N PRO A 169 -4.96 9.40 -23.78
CA PRO A 169 -4.49 10.16 -22.63
C PRO A 169 -2.98 10.47 -22.67
N MET A 170 -2.18 9.72 -23.44
CA MET A 170 -0.75 9.98 -23.61
C MET A 170 -0.43 11.25 -24.41
N GLN A 171 -1.31 11.62 -25.34
CA GLN A 171 -1.15 12.82 -26.18
C GLN A 171 -1.79 14.06 -25.54
N HIS A 172 -2.69 13.85 -24.58
CA HIS A 172 -3.46 14.91 -23.97
C HIS A 172 -2.56 15.87 -23.15
N PRO A 173 -2.65 17.20 -23.35
CA PRO A 173 -1.77 18.17 -22.68
C PRO A 173 -1.74 18.08 -21.15
N SER A 174 -2.89 17.78 -20.53
CA SER A 174 -3.02 17.64 -19.08
C SER A 174 -2.37 16.36 -18.53
N PHE A 175 -2.20 15.33 -19.35
CA PHE A 175 -1.74 14.01 -18.91
C PHE A 175 -0.38 13.60 -19.50
N LYS A 176 0.11 14.25 -20.55
CA LYS A 176 1.40 13.92 -21.20
C LYS A 176 2.57 13.80 -20.20
N ASN A 177 2.57 14.62 -19.14
CA ASN A 177 3.61 14.60 -18.11
C ASN A 177 3.46 13.38 -17.18
N LEU A 178 2.23 12.93 -16.90
CA LEU A 178 1.96 11.73 -16.12
C LEU A 178 2.60 10.47 -16.74
N PHE A 179 2.63 10.40 -18.07
CA PHE A 179 3.25 9.28 -18.79
C PHE A 179 4.77 9.42 -18.93
N LYS A 180 5.33 10.62 -18.91
CA LYS A 180 6.79 10.84 -18.96
C LYS A 180 7.48 10.45 -17.66
N VAL A 181 6.81 10.66 -16.53
CA VAL A 181 7.46 10.51 -15.25
C VAL A 181 7.38 9.05 -14.77
N ARG A 182 8.50 8.34 -14.91
CA ARG A 182 8.72 7.02 -14.26
C ARG A 182 8.88 7.12 -12.74
N HIS A 183 9.27 8.29 -12.22
CA HIS A 183 9.73 8.49 -10.85
C HIS A 183 8.61 8.75 -9.83
N TYR A 184 7.70 9.71 -10.05
CA TYR A 184 6.75 10.11 -9.00
C TYR A 184 5.80 9.02 -8.48
N ILE A 185 5.34 8.07 -9.31
CA ILE A 185 4.48 6.99 -8.80
C ILE A 185 5.29 5.98 -7.99
N PHE A 186 6.52 5.68 -8.41
CA PHE A 186 7.42 4.87 -7.59
C PHE A 186 7.80 5.61 -6.32
N ASP A 187 8.09 6.90 -6.37
CA ASP A 187 8.41 7.70 -5.19
C ASP A 187 7.21 7.81 -4.24
N LEU A 188 5.98 7.98 -4.72
CA LEU A 188 4.75 7.94 -3.91
C LEU A 188 4.52 6.54 -3.30
N LEU A 189 4.71 5.47 -4.08
CA LEU A 189 4.60 4.09 -3.59
C LEU A 189 5.75 3.71 -2.65
N HIS A 190 6.92 4.35 -2.74
CA HIS A 190 8.13 4.03 -1.99
C HIS A 190 8.28 4.92 -0.74
N PHE A 191 7.72 6.14 -0.75
CA PHE A 191 7.65 6.99 0.46
C PHE A 191 6.61 6.48 1.45
N GLU A 192 5.43 6.07 0.97
CA GLU A 192 4.38 5.54 1.87
C GLU A 192 4.66 4.10 2.32
N CYS A 193 5.37 3.26 1.53
CA CYS A 193 5.71 1.90 1.96
C CYS A 193 6.93 1.78 2.89
N ILE A 194 7.73 2.84 3.11
CA ILE A 194 8.99 2.78 3.89
C ILE A 194 8.93 3.59 5.19
N THR A 195 7.83 4.29 5.48
CA THR A 195 7.69 5.07 6.72
C THR A 195 6.95 4.35 7.85
N TYR A 196 6.86 3.02 7.82
CA TYR A 196 6.41 2.19 8.95
C TYR A 196 7.35 1.01 9.20
#